data_AF-A0A359HG83-F1
#
_entry.id   AF-A0A359HG83-F1
#
_cell.length_a   1.000
_cell.length_b   1.000
_cell.length_c   1.000
_cell.angle_alpha   90.00
_cell.angle_beta   90.00
_cell.angle_gamma   90.00
#
_symmetry.space_group_name_H-M   'P 1'
#
loop_
_entity.id
_entity.type
_entity.pdbx_description
1 polymer ?
#
loop_
_entity_poly.entity_id
_entity_poly.type
_entity_poly.pdbx_seq_one_letter_code
_entity_poly.pdbx_strand_id
1 'polypeptide(L)'
;MKPRTRARSIALQALFEIDLVGHPIGTVLEHRLEDADLEERLVEFTENIVRGVWPMKDELDAFIAEHAPEWPLEQVAIIDRNIIRIALWEFAVTADTPIKVAINEAVELAKTFGSDSTPRFINGVLGSLAVRENEIRQAFKARTKNK
;
A
#
# COMPACT_ATOMS: atom_id res chain seq x y z
N MET A 1 -17.36 -2.95 5.99
CA MET A 1 -15.92 -3.31 5.95
C MET A 1 -15.42 -3.64 7.34
N LYS A 2 -14.45 -4.55 7.49
CA LYS A 2 -13.81 -4.80 8.79
C LYS A 2 -13.04 -3.53 9.24
N PRO A 3 -12.83 -3.30 10.54
CA PRO A 3 -12.22 -2.06 11.04
C PRO A 3 -10.84 -1.76 10.43
N ARG A 4 -9.95 -2.76 10.33
CA ARG A 4 -8.64 -2.58 9.68
C ARG A 4 -8.72 -2.34 8.17
N THR A 5 -9.70 -2.94 7.48
CA THR A 5 -9.95 -2.64 6.06
C THR A 5 -10.40 -1.19 5.90
N ARG A 6 -11.23 -0.66 6.84
CA ARG A 6 -11.65 0.75 6.86
C ARG A 6 -10.47 1.70 7.02
N ALA A 7 -9.57 1.42 7.95
CA ALA A 7 -8.32 2.16 8.13
C ALA A 7 -7.46 2.17 6.85
N ARG A 8 -7.25 1.01 6.20
CA ARG A 8 -6.52 0.93 4.92
C ARG A 8 -7.19 1.71 3.79
N SER A 9 -8.51 1.70 3.74
CA SER A 9 -9.27 2.48 2.75
C SER A 9 -9.06 3.98 2.91
N ILE A 10 -9.04 4.49 4.15
CA ILE A 10 -8.73 5.89 4.43
C ILE A 10 -7.27 6.21 4.05
N ALA A 11 -6.34 5.32 4.40
CA ALA A 11 -4.93 5.47 4.00
C ALA A 11 -4.75 5.47 2.48
N LEU A 12 -5.49 4.62 1.76
CA LEU A 12 -5.50 4.57 0.29
C LEU A 12 -6.01 5.89 -0.30
N GLN A 13 -7.10 6.44 0.22
CA GLN A 13 -7.63 7.73 -0.24
C GLN A 13 -6.62 8.86 -0.01
N ALA A 14 -5.96 8.87 1.15
CA ALA A 14 -4.92 9.84 1.46
C ALA A 14 -3.74 9.71 0.49
N LEU A 15 -3.20 8.49 0.30
CA LEU A 15 -2.09 8.24 -0.62
C LEU A 15 -2.45 8.57 -2.07
N PHE A 16 -3.67 8.28 -2.50
CA PHE A 16 -4.16 8.64 -3.83
C PHE A 16 -4.17 10.15 -4.03
N GLU A 17 -4.69 10.92 -3.07
CA GLU A 17 -4.70 12.38 -3.14
C GLU A 17 -3.29 12.97 -3.17
N ILE A 18 -2.40 12.46 -2.31
CA ILE A 18 -1.00 12.89 -2.26
C ILE A 18 -0.29 12.56 -3.59
N ASP A 19 -0.49 11.37 -4.16
CA ASP A 19 0.15 10.95 -5.42
C ASP A 19 -0.40 11.68 -6.64
N LEU A 20 -1.70 12.00 -6.65
CA LEU A 20 -2.36 12.67 -7.78
C LEU A 20 -2.14 14.19 -7.77
N VAL A 21 -2.24 14.84 -6.62
CA VAL A 21 -2.29 16.30 -6.49
C VAL A 21 -1.03 16.87 -5.84
N GLY A 22 -0.32 16.09 -5.03
CA GLY A 22 0.87 16.56 -4.31
C GLY A 22 0.55 17.37 -3.05
N HIS A 23 -0.65 17.23 -2.48
CA HIS A 23 -0.99 17.89 -1.23
C HIS A 23 -0.12 17.43 -0.05
N PRO A 24 0.17 18.31 0.92
CA PRO A 24 0.98 17.95 2.09
C PRO A 24 0.33 16.83 2.91
N ILE A 25 1.13 15.82 3.28
CA ILE A 25 0.68 14.63 4.03
C ILE A 25 -0.10 15.03 5.29
N GLY A 26 0.39 16.00 6.05
CA GLY A 26 -0.23 16.44 7.31
C GLY A 26 -1.65 16.95 7.10
N THR A 27 -1.85 17.83 6.12
CA THR A 27 -3.16 18.39 5.75
C THR A 27 -4.11 17.31 5.24
N VAL A 28 -3.63 16.38 4.41
CA VAL A 28 -4.46 15.29 3.90
C VAL A 28 -4.89 14.36 5.05
N LEU A 29 -3.98 13.98 5.94
CA LEU A 29 -4.31 13.13 7.10
C LEU A 29 -5.30 13.82 8.03
N GLU A 30 -5.09 15.11 8.35
CA GLU A 30 -6.00 15.90 9.18
C GLU A 30 -7.42 15.87 8.63
N HIS A 31 -7.62 16.27 7.38
CA HIS A 31 -8.95 16.27 6.75
C HIS A 31 -9.57 14.88 6.62
N ARG A 32 -8.77 13.84 6.34
CA ARG A 32 -9.28 12.47 6.17
C ARG A 32 -9.68 11.83 7.50
N LEU A 33 -9.08 12.27 8.61
CA LEU A 33 -9.28 11.70 9.94
C LEU A 33 -10.27 12.50 10.80
N GLU A 34 -10.53 13.78 10.49
CA GLU A 34 -11.44 14.64 11.24
C GLU A 34 -12.82 14.00 11.46
N ASP A 35 -13.40 13.42 10.41
CA ASP A 35 -14.71 12.74 10.44
C ASP A 35 -14.58 11.20 10.41
N ALA A 36 -13.36 10.67 10.54
CA ALA A 36 -13.15 9.23 10.53
C ALA A 36 -13.62 8.65 11.87
N ASP A 37 -14.82 8.04 11.87
CA ASP A 37 -15.30 7.19 12.97
C ASP A 37 -14.43 5.92 13.09
N LEU A 38 -13.26 6.08 13.70
CA LEU A 38 -12.23 5.09 13.95
C LEU A 38 -11.75 5.17 15.40
N GLU A 39 -11.48 4.01 16.00
CA GLU A 39 -10.75 3.94 17.26
C GLU A 39 -9.31 4.49 17.09
N GLU A 40 -8.74 5.05 18.16
CA GLU A 40 -7.39 5.65 18.18
C GLU A 40 -6.31 4.74 17.54
N ARG A 41 -6.31 3.44 17.88
CA ARG A 41 -5.36 2.47 17.30
C ARG A 41 -5.49 2.31 15.77
N LEU A 42 -6.68 2.54 15.23
CA LEU A 42 -6.93 2.48 13.78
C LEU A 42 -6.57 3.81 13.10
N VAL A 43 -6.68 4.93 13.81
CA VAL A 43 -6.13 6.23 13.38
C VAL A 43 -4.61 6.12 13.25
N GLU A 44 -3.92 5.67 14.30
CA GLU A 44 -2.47 5.43 14.27
C GLU A 44 -2.07 4.47 13.14
N PHE A 45 -2.81 3.38 12.95
CA PHE A 45 -2.54 2.44 11.87
C PHE A 45 -2.68 3.10 10.49
N THR A 46 -3.69 3.95 10.30
CA THR A 46 -3.89 4.72 9.06
C THR A 46 -2.73 5.67 8.81
N GLU A 47 -2.34 6.45 9.82
CA GLU A 47 -1.21 7.37 9.73
C GLU A 47 0.10 6.65 9.42
N ASN A 48 0.35 5.51 10.09
CA ASN A 48 1.55 4.69 9.87
C ASN A 48 1.65 4.20 8.43
N ILE A 49 0.54 3.77 7.82
CA ILE A 49 0.53 3.39 6.40
C ILE A 49 0.93 4.60 5.54
N VAL A 50 0.28 5.75 5.70
CA VAL A 50 0.53 6.91 4.83
C VAL A 50 1.97 7.42 4.99
N ARG A 51 2.42 7.58 6.25
CA ARG A 51 3.75 8.10 6.58
C ARG A 51 4.86 7.10 6.29
N GLY A 52 4.57 5.80 6.26
CA GLY A 52 5.52 4.76 5.89
C GLY A 52 5.62 4.55 4.37
N VAL A 53 4.50 4.53 3.67
CA VAL A 53 4.45 4.28 2.22
C VAL A 53 4.98 5.48 1.43
N TRP A 54 4.51 6.70 1.72
CA TRP A 54 4.78 7.85 0.86
C TRP A 54 6.28 8.17 0.70
N PRO A 55 7.10 8.22 1.77
CA PRO A 55 8.54 8.48 1.63
C PRO A 55 9.31 7.34 0.93
N MET A 56 8.73 6.14 0.89
CA MET A 56 9.32 4.95 0.27
C MET A 56 8.75 4.66 -1.12
N LYS A 57 7.87 5.52 -1.67
CA LYS A 57 7.10 5.21 -2.89
C LYS A 57 7.99 4.79 -4.06
N ASP A 58 9.11 5.48 -4.29
CA ASP A 58 10.00 5.22 -5.42
C ASP A 58 10.78 3.89 -5.22
N GLU A 59 11.08 3.55 -3.97
CA GLU A 59 11.72 2.28 -3.64
C GLU A 59 10.73 1.12 -3.78
N LEU A 60 9.51 1.27 -3.25
CA LEU A 60 8.43 0.30 -3.41
C LEU A 60 8.16 0.06 -4.90
N ASP A 61 8.09 1.12 -5.71
CA ASP A 61 7.89 1.03 -7.15
C ASP A 61 9.02 0.27 -7.85
N ALA A 62 10.27 0.51 -7.48
CA ALA A 62 11.41 -0.21 -8.02
C ALA A 62 11.33 -1.72 -7.73
N PHE A 63 10.97 -2.12 -6.51
CA PHE A 63 10.77 -3.53 -6.16
C PHE A 63 9.61 -4.16 -6.91
N ILE A 64 8.51 -3.43 -7.11
CA ILE A 64 7.38 -3.90 -7.91
C ILE A 64 7.83 -4.13 -9.36
N ALA A 65 8.54 -3.18 -9.95
CA ALA A 65 9.03 -3.29 -11.33
C ALA A 65 10.03 -4.44 -11.51
N GLU A 66 10.93 -4.66 -10.53
CA GLU A 66 11.91 -5.75 -10.56
C GLU A 66 11.26 -7.14 -10.50
N HIS A 67 10.27 -7.31 -9.63
CA HIS A 67 9.68 -8.62 -9.34
C HIS A 67 8.35 -8.89 -10.04
N ALA A 68 7.76 -7.88 -10.68
CA ALA A 68 6.55 -7.98 -11.50
C ALA A 68 6.71 -7.22 -12.85
N PRO A 69 7.74 -7.54 -13.66
CA PRO A 69 8.12 -6.77 -14.84
C PRO A 69 7.09 -6.79 -15.98
N GLU A 70 6.13 -7.72 -15.94
CA GLU A 70 5.01 -7.79 -16.89
C GLU A 70 4.04 -6.61 -16.74
N TRP A 71 4.15 -5.83 -15.64
CA TRP A 71 3.22 -4.77 -15.28
C TRP A 71 3.97 -3.43 -15.12
N PRO A 72 4.12 -2.65 -16.21
CA PRO A 72 4.81 -1.36 -16.13
C PRO A 72 4.01 -0.38 -15.25
N LEU A 73 4.55 -0.06 -14.07
CA LEU A 73 3.88 0.77 -13.05
C LEU A 73 3.47 2.17 -13.52
N GLU A 74 4.15 2.69 -14.53
CA GLU A 74 3.82 3.98 -15.17
C GLU A 74 2.44 3.96 -15.84
N GLN A 75 1.99 2.79 -16.30
CA GLN A 75 0.70 2.59 -16.96
C GLN A 75 -0.39 2.12 -15.99
N VAL A 76 -0.02 1.82 -14.75
CA VAL A 76 -0.95 1.39 -13.71
C VAL A 76 -1.68 2.60 -13.16
N ALA A 77 -3.00 2.50 -13.03
CA ALA A 77 -3.81 3.54 -12.42
C ALA A 77 -3.27 3.90 -11.02
N ILE A 78 -3.25 5.20 -10.70
CA ILE A 78 -2.67 5.71 -9.45
C ILE A 78 -3.28 5.01 -8.23
N ILE A 79 -4.59 4.73 -8.25
CA ILE A 79 -5.28 4.01 -7.18
C ILE A 79 -4.77 2.57 -7.01
N ASP A 80 -4.62 1.83 -8.12
CA ASP A 80 -4.15 0.45 -8.14
C ASP A 80 -2.69 0.36 -7.68
N ARG A 81 -1.84 1.27 -8.15
CA ARG A 81 -0.45 1.38 -7.72
C ARG A 81 -0.34 1.62 -6.22
N ASN A 82 -1.17 2.50 -5.65
CA ASN A 82 -1.17 2.74 -4.21
C ASN A 82 -1.67 1.52 -3.41
N ILE A 83 -2.63 0.74 -3.93
CA ILE A 83 -3.03 -0.54 -3.32
C ILE A 83 -1.83 -1.50 -3.23
N ILE A 84 -1.07 -1.65 -4.32
CA ILE A 84 0.12 -2.53 -4.36
C ILE A 84 1.18 -2.05 -3.37
N ARG A 85 1.47 -0.74 -3.35
CA ARG A 85 2.44 -0.14 -2.42
C ARG A 85 2.08 -0.38 -0.96
N ILE A 86 0.81 -0.19 -0.57
CA ILE A 86 0.35 -0.45 0.81
C ILE A 86 0.60 -1.91 1.18
N ALA A 87 0.18 -2.85 0.32
CA ALA A 87 0.35 -4.27 0.59
C ALA A 87 1.84 -4.65 0.74
N LEU A 88 2.67 -4.22 -0.21
CA LEU A 88 4.12 -4.45 -0.19
C LEU A 88 4.78 -3.88 1.06
N TRP A 89 4.45 -2.64 1.43
CA TRP A 89 4.98 -2.02 2.63
C TRP A 89 4.59 -2.80 3.89
N GLU A 90 3.32 -3.21 4.01
CA GLU A 90 2.88 -3.98 5.17
C GLU A 90 3.58 -5.33 5.29
N PHE A 91 3.60 -6.15 4.23
CA PHE A 91 4.19 -7.49 4.37
C PHE A 91 5.72 -7.46 4.33
N ALA A 92 6.36 -6.59 3.53
CA ALA A 92 7.81 -6.66 3.34
C ALA A 92 8.61 -5.70 4.22
N VAL A 93 8.11 -4.48 4.45
CA VAL A 93 8.83 -3.42 5.17
C VAL A 93 8.57 -3.55 6.67
N THR A 94 7.30 -3.46 7.09
CA THR A 94 6.96 -3.57 8.53
C THR A 94 6.98 -5.00 9.04
N ALA A 95 6.71 -5.97 8.16
CA ALA A 95 6.52 -7.38 8.52
C ALA A 95 5.34 -7.66 9.46
N ASP A 96 4.45 -6.68 9.69
CA ASP A 96 3.34 -6.78 10.66
C ASP A 96 2.13 -7.56 10.12
N THR A 97 1.99 -7.62 8.80
CA THR A 97 0.87 -8.30 8.15
C THR A 97 1.39 -9.53 7.37
N PRO A 98 0.89 -10.75 7.66
CA PRO A 98 1.20 -11.92 6.86
C PRO A 98 0.84 -11.70 5.39
N ILE A 99 1.68 -12.14 4.47
CA ILE A 99 1.52 -11.82 3.04
C ILE A 99 0.15 -12.20 2.46
N LYS A 100 -0.39 -13.36 2.84
CA LYS A 100 -1.73 -13.80 2.40
C LYS A 100 -2.83 -12.85 2.87
N VAL A 101 -2.70 -12.28 4.07
CA VAL A 101 -3.64 -11.29 4.60
C VAL A 101 -3.49 -9.99 3.85
N ALA A 102 -2.25 -9.52 3.60
CA ALA A 102 -2.00 -8.30 2.83
C ALA A 102 -2.59 -8.39 1.41
N ILE A 103 -2.43 -9.54 0.72
CA ILE A 103 -3.01 -9.79 -0.60
C ILE A 103 -4.54 -9.74 -0.54
N ASN A 104 -5.16 -10.44 0.40
CA ASN A 104 -6.61 -10.46 0.52
C ASN A 104 -7.17 -9.06 0.77
N GLU A 105 -6.56 -8.28 1.67
CA GLU A 105 -7.01 -6.93 1.97
C GLU A 105 -6.81 -5.98 0.76
N ALA A 106 -5.72 -6.12 0.02
CA ALA A 106 -5.49 -5.38 -1.21
C ALA A 106 -6.55 -5.70 -2.28
N VAL A 107 -6.94 -6.96 -2.42
CA VAL A 107 -8.03 -7.39 -3.32
C VAL A 107 -9.39 -6.84 -2.89
N GLU A 108 -9.65 -6.72 -1.59
CA GLU A 108 -10.90 -6.09 -1.11
C GLU A 108 -10.93 -4.58 -1.39
N LEU A 109 -9.80 -3.88 -1.25
CA LEU A 109 -9.69 -2.48 -1.66
C LEU A 109 -9.89 -2.33 -3.17
N ALA A 110 -9.28 -3.21 -3.97
CA ALA A 110 -9.43 -3.24 -5.41
C ALA A 110 -10.88 -3.39 -5.87
N LYS A 111 -11.68 -4.23 -5.20
CA LYS A 111 -13.11 -4.38 -5.48
C LYS A 111 -13.91 -3.12 -5.17
N THR A 112 -13.43 -2.31 -4.23
CA THR A 112 -14.14 -1.13 -3.73
C THR A 112 -13.80 0.11 -4.56
N PHE A 113 -12.54 0.26 -4.98
CA PHE A 113 -12.02 1.48 -5.59
C PHE A 113 -11.58 1.32 -7.05
N GLY A 114 -11.37 0.09 -7.51
CA GLY A 114 -10.88 -0.21 -8.86
C GLY A 114 -12.00 -0.51 -9.85
N SER A 115 -11.58 -0.93 -11.04
CA SER A 115 -12.46 -1.49 -12.07
C SER A 115 -12.76 -2.98 -11.83
N ASP A 116 -13.68 -3.56 -12.59
CA ASP A 116 -13.97 -5.00 -12.56
C ASP A 116 -12.72 -5.89 -12.79
N SER A 117 -11.72 -5.35 -13.51
CA SER A 117 -10.48 -6.07 -13.80
C SER A 117 -9.41 -5.93 -12.70
N THR A 118 -9.51 -4.89 -11.87
CA THR A 118 -8.50 -4.52 -10.87
C THR A 118 -8.25 -5.63 -9.83
N PRO A 119 -9.26 -6.30 -9.24
CA PRO A 119 -9.02 -7.36 -8.25
C PRO A 119 -8.11 -8.49 -8.77
N ARG A 120 -8.32 -8.91 -10.03
CA ARG A 120 -7.51 -9.95 -10.67
C ARG A 120 -6.09 -9.46 -10.93
N PHE A 121 -5.95 -8.22 -11.40
CA PHE A 121 -4.66 -7.58 -11.65
C PHE A 121 -3.83 -7.48 -10.35
N ILE A 122 -4.38 -6.91 -9.28
CA ILE A 122 -3.72 -6.75 -7.98
C ILE A 122 -3.28 -8.11 -7.42
N ASN A 123 -4.16 -9.12 -7.49
CA ASN A 123 -3.83 -10.46 -7.05
C ASN A 123 -2.67 -11.08 -7.86
N GLY A 124 -2.64 -10.82 -9.18
CA GLY A 124 -1.54 -11.26 -10.05
C GLY A 124 -0.21 -10.64 -9.68
N VAL A 125 -0.16 -9.31 -9.56
CA VAL A 125 1.06 -8.57 -9.19
C VAL A 125 1.58 -9.01 -7.83
N LEU A 126 0.73 -8.98 -6.80
CA LEU A 126 1.15 -9.34 -5.45
C LEU A 126 1.47 -10.85 -5.33
N GLY A 127 0.86 -11.69 -6.16
CA GLY A 127 1.21 -13.11 -6.29
C GLY A 127 2.65 -13.31 -6.78
N SER A 128 3.08 -12.53 -7.78
CA SER A 128 4.48 -12.54 -8.26
C SER A 128 5.46 -12.09 -7.18
N LEU A 129 5.12 -11.03 -6.42
CA LEU A 129 5.93 -10.57 -5.29
C LEU A 129 6.00 -11.62 -4.17
N ALA A 130 4.92 -12.36 -3.94
CA ALA A 130 4.87 -13.36 -2.86
C ALA A 130 5.85 -14.52 -3.07
N VAL A 131 6.13 -14.90 -4.31
CA VAL A 131 7.15 -15.90 -4.63
C VAL A 131 8.55 -15.44 -4.17
N ARG A 132 8.78 -14.13 -4.12
CA ARG A 132 10.06 -13.49 -3.76
C ARG A 132 10.04 -12.86 -2.37
N GLU A 133 9.07 -13.20 -1.52
CA GLU A 133 8.85 -12.54 -0.22
C GLU A 133 10.13 -12.43 0.62
N ASN A 134 10.88 -13.53 0.75
CA ASN A 134 12.10 -13.53 1.57
C ASN A 134 13.20 -12.62 0.99
N GLU A 135 13.40 -12.65 -0.33
CA GLU A 135 14.40 -11.79 -1.01
C GLU A 135 14.07 -10.31 -0.80
N ILE A 136 12.81 -9.93 -1.04
CA ILE A 136 12.31 -8.56 -0.85
C ILE A 136 12.49 -8.11 0.61
N ARG A 137 12.09 -8.94 1.59
CA ARG A 137 12.24 -8.64 3.02
C ARG A 137 13.70 -8.44 3.42
N GLN A 138 14.62 -9.27 2.92
CA GLN A 138 16.05 -9.12 3.22
C GLN A 138 16.62 -7.85 2.60
N ALA A 139 16.21 -7.51 1.38
CA ALA A 139 16.64 -6.30 0.71
C ALA A 139 16.24 -5.03 1.49
N PHE A 140 15.00 -4.94 1.97
CA PHE A 140 14.56 -3.84 2.84
C PHE A 140 15.33 -3.80 4.17
N LYS A 141 15.52 -4.96 4.83
CA LYS A 141 16.28 -5.03 6.10
C LYS A 141 17.73 -4.59 5.96
N ALA A 142 18.40 -4.98 4.86
CA ALA A 142 19.79 -4.60 4.60
C ALA A 142 19.93 -3.08 4.42
N ARG A 143 18.94 -2.44 3.80
CA ARG A 143 18.94 -1.00 3.56
C ARG A 143 18.64 -0.18 4.82
N THR A 144 17.74 -0.64 5.69
CA THR A 144 17.46 0.03 6.97
C THR A 144 18.68 0.00 7.92
N LYS A 145 19.56 -0.99 7.80
CA LYS A 145 20.81 -1.06 8.60
C LYS A 145 21.92 -0.11 8.12
N ASN A 146 21.84 0.36 6.87
CA ASN A 146 22.86 1.21 6.25
C ASN A 146 22.49 2.71 6.26
N LYS A 147 21.36 3.06 6.90
CA LYS A 147 20.89 4.43 7.14
C LYS A 147 21.09 4.78 8.61
#